data_AF-A0A5D3CQV2-F1
#
_entry.id   AF-A0A5D3CQV2-F1
#
_cell.length_a   1.000
_cell.length_b   1.000
_cell.length_c   1.000
_cell.angle_alpha   90.00
_cell.angle_beta   90.00
_cell.angle_gamma   90.00
#
_symmetry.space_group_name_H-M   'P 1'
#
loop_
_entity.id
_entity.type
_entity.pdbx_description
1 polymer ?
#
loop_
_entity_poly.entity_id
_entity_poly.type
_entity_poly.pdbx_seq_one_letter_code
_entity_poly.pdbx_strand_id
1 'polypeptide(L)'
;MGKLTCLKGKFKVWIIEVFGDIRLKKKEVTARIDEIDTIEAEGLLERGLKEERISLKEAHAELIRKERAAVASGNSQLTVEG
;
A
#
# COMPACT_ATOMS: atom_id res chain seq x y z
N MET A 1 32.18 9.21 13.49
CA MET A 1 31.20 9.67 12.48
C MET A 1 30.62 8.59 11.55
N GLY A 2 31.11 7.34 11.51
CA GLY A 2 30.60 6.32 10.56
C GLY A 2 29.33 5.53 10.95
N LYS A 3 28.84 5.64 12.18
CA LYS A 3 27.67 4.87 12.65
C LYS A 3 26.34 5.45 12.19
N LEU A 4 26.24 6.77 12.07
CA LEU A 4 25.02 7.49 11.65
C LEU A 4 24.73 7.29 10.15
N THR A 5 25.77 7.29 9.32
CA THR A 5 25.66 7.09 7.87
C THR A 5 25.19 5.67 7.52
N CYS A 6 25.66 4.66 8.26
CA CYS A 6 25.20 3.27 8.10
C CYS A 6 23.72 3.10 8.45
N LEU A 7 23.25 3.75 9.52
CA LEU A 7 21.84 3.70 9.92
C LEU A 7 20.92 4.37 8.89
N LYS A 8 21.35 5.52 8.34
CA LYS A 8 20.62 6.24 7.28
C LYS A 8 20.49 5.44 5.99
N GLY A 9 21.52 4.67 5.62
CA GLY A 9 21.49 3.77 4.46
C GLY A 9 20.50 2.62 4.61
N LYS A 10 20.49 1.96 5.78
CA LYS A 10 19.54 0.87 6.08
C LYS A 10 18.09 1.34 6.09
N PHE A 11 17.84 2.53 6.62
CA PHE A 11 16.49 3.13 6.64
C PHE A 11 15.97 3.43 5.23
N LYS A 12 16.84 3.91 4.33
CA LYS A 12 16.47 4.18 2.93
C LYS A 12 16.10 2.90 2.17
N VAL A 13 16.84 1.82 2.37
CA VAL A 13 16.53 0.52 1.74
C VAL A 13 15.20 -0.02 2.26
N TRP A 14 14.99 0.01 3.58
CA TRP A 14 13.75 -0.45 4.19
C TRP A 14 12.51 0.34 3.72
N ILE A 15 12.62 1.67 3.58
CA ILE A 15 11.55 2.49 3.00
C ILE A 15 11.24 2.05 1.56
N ILE A 16 12.25 1.81 0.73
CA ILE A 16 12.05 1.41 -0.67
C ILE A 16 11.36 0.04 -0.75
N GLU A 17 11.77 -0.93 0.06
CA GLU A 17 11.16 -2.27 0.10
C GLU A 17 9.70 -2.18 0.57
N VAL A 18 9.45 -1.53 1.71
CA VAL A 18 8.11 -1.46 2.31
C VAL A 18 7.15 -0.63 1.46
N PHE A 19 7.56 0.55 0.98
CA PHE A 19 6.69 1.38 0.12
C PHE A 19 6.58 0.81 -1.29
N GLY A 20 7.61 0.14 -1.79
CA GLY A 20 7.57 -0.60 -3.06
C GLY A 20 6.49 -1.67 -3.03
N ASP A 21 6.49 -2.51 -2.00
CA ASP A 21 5.51 -3.58 -1.80
C ASP A 21 4.09 -3.04 -1.62
N ILE A 22 3.91 -1.96 -0.86
CA ILE A 22 2.60 -1.34 -0.67
C ILE A 22 2.06 -0.77 -1.99
N ARG A 23 2.90 -0.09 -2.78
CA ARG A 23 2.49 0.46 -4.08
C ARG A 23 2.16 -0.64 -5.09
N LEU A 24 2.94 -1.72 -5.11
CA LEU A 24 2.69 -2.87 -5.97
C LEU A 24 1.34 -3.53 -5.63
N LYS A 25 1.12 -3.84 -4.34
CA LYS A 25 -0.14 -4.41 -3.87
C LYS A 25 -1.35 -3.52 -4.13
N LYS A 26 -1.23 -2.19 -3.99
CA LYS A 26 -2.33 -1.28 -4.36
C LYS A 26 -2.67 -1.39 -5.84
N LYS A 27 -1.66 -1.45 -6.72
CA LYS A 27 -1.86 -1.60 -8.16
C LYS A 27 -2.55 -2.92 -8.51
N GLU A 28 -2.15 -4.02 -7.88
CA GLU A 28 -2.77 -5.34 -8.06
C GLU A 28 -4.24 -5.34 -7.62
N VAL A 29 -4.52 -4.78 -6.44
CA VAL A 29 -5.89 -4.67 -5.91
C VAL A 29 -6.77 -3.80 -6.80
N THR A 30 -6.26 -2.65 -7.30
CA THR A 30 -7.00 -1.81 -8.25
C THR A 30 -7.29 -2.55 -9.55
N ALA A 31 -6.29 -3.23 -10.13
CA ALA A 31 -6.48 -3.98 -11.37
C ALA A 31 -7.54 -5.08 -11.23
N ARG A 32 -7.58 -5.77 -10.09
CA ARG A 32 -8.60 -6.81 -9.83
C ARG A 32 -10.00 -6.22 -9.63
N ILE A 33 -10.11 -5.05 -9.01
CA ILE A 33 -11.40 -4.33 -8.92
C ILE A 33 -11.88 -3.94 -10.31
N ASP A 34 -11.00 -3.40 -11.16
CA ASP A 34 -11.34 -3.01 -12.53
C ASP A 34 -11.78 -4.22 -13.38
N GLU A 35 -11.13 -5.37 -13.19
CA GLU A 35 -11.52 -6.63 -13.84
C GLU A 35 -12.91 -7.11 -13.39
N ILE A 36 -13.19 -7.07 -12.09
CA ILE A 36 -14.53 -7.40 -11.55
C ILE A 36 -15.59 -6.45 -12.09
N ASP A 37 -15.32 -5.14 -12.11
CA ASP A 37 -16.27 -4.14 -12.60
C ASP A 37 -16.51 -4.31 -14.12
N THR A 38 -15.51 -4.76 -14.89
CA THR A 38 -15.65 -5.12 -16.30
C THR A 38 -16.56 -6.34 -16.47
N ILE A 39 -16.33 -7.41 -15.69
CA ILE A 39 -17.16 -8.63 -15.73
C ILE A 39 -18.61 -8.32 -15.33
N GLU A 40 -18.83 -7.48 -14.32
CA GLU A 40 -20.17 -7.05 -13.93
C GLU A 40 -20.85 -6.19 -15.01
N ALA A 41 -20.10 -5.34 -15.72
CA ALA A 41 -20.59 -4.53 -16.83
C ALA A 41 -21.01 -5.40 -18.04
N GLU A 42 -20.36 -6.55 -18.24
CA GLU A 42 -20.74 -7.56 -19.23
C GLU A 42 -22.03 -8.34 -18.83
N GLY A 43 -22.61 -8.05 -17.66
CA GLY A 43 -23.86 -8.64 -17.19
C GLY A 43 -23.69 -9.92 -16.37
N LEU A 44 -22.44 -10.32 -16.09
CA LEU A 44 -22.11 -11.47 -15.24
C LEU A 44 -22.10 -11.05 -13.77
N LEU A 45 -23.28 -10.90 -13.19
CA LEU A 45 -23.47 -10.57 -11.77
C LEU A 45 -23.35 -11.82 -10.91
N GLU A 46 -22.13 -12.21 -10.58
CA GLU A 46 -21.86 -13.33 -9.67
C GLU A 46 -21.72 -12.85 -8.22
N ARG A 47 -22.42 -13.52 -7.28
CA ARG A 47 -22.36 -13.18 -5.85
C ARG A 47 -20.94 -13.22 -5.30
N GLY A 48 -20.12 -14.16 -5.78
CA GLY A 48 -18.72 -14.30 -5.39
C GLY A 48 -17.87 -13.08 -5.78
N LEU A 49 -18.07 -12.52 -6.98
CA LEU A 49 -17.37 -11.33 -7.45
C LEU A 49 -17.73 -10.09 -6.62
N LYS A 50 -19.00 -9.98 -6.20
CA LYS A 50 -19.43 -8.89 -5.32
C LYS A 50 -18.76 -8.96 -3.95
N GLU A 51 -18.68 -10.14 -3.34
CA GLU A 51 -17.99 -10.37 -2.07
C GLU A 51 -16.48 -10.10 -2.21
N GLU A 52 -15.85 -10.61 -3.28
CA GLU A 52 -14.44 -10.36 -3.58
C GLU A 52 -14.15 -8.86 -3.70
N ARG A 53 -14.99 -8.10 -4.43
CA ARG A 53 -14.84 -6.64 -4.55
C ARG A 53 -14.94 -5.91 -3.21
N ILE A 54 -15.83 -6.34 -2.32
CA ILE A 54 -15.96 -5.74 -0.98
C ILE A 54 -14.66 -5.96 -0.20
N SER A 55 -14.15 -7.20 -0.16
CA SER A 55 -12.88 -7.52 0.50
C SER A 55 -11.70 -6.78 -0.11
N LEU A 56 -11.66 -6.62 -1.44
CA LEU A 56 -10.61 -5.84 -2.12
C LEU A 56 -10.66 -4.35 -1.76
N LYS A 57 -11.85 -3.76 -1.63
CA LYS A 57 -12.00 -2.36 -1.18
C LYS A 57 -11.50 -2.17 0.26
N GLU A 58 -11.78 -3.12 1.14
CA GLU A 58 -11.26 -3.12 2.51
C GLU A 58 -9.73 -3.25 2.54
N ALA A 59 -9.18 -4.17 1.74
CA ALA A 59 -7.73 -4.35 1.59
C ALA A 59 -7.05 -3.09 1.03
N HIS A 60 -7.68 -2.42 0.06
CA HIS A 60 -7.18 -1.16 -0.49
C HIS A 60 -7.16 -0.05 0.58
N ALA A 61 -8.22 0.06 1.40
CA ALA A 61 -8.28 1.01 2.51
C ALA A 61 -7.22 0.72 3.58
N GLU A 62 -6.96 -0.55 3.87
CA GLU A 62 -5.88 -0.99 4.77
C GLU A 62 -4.49 -0.60 4.23
N LEU A 63 -4.24 -0.81 2.93
CA LEU A 63 -2.97 -0.42 2.29
C LEU A 63 -2.75 1.10 2.35
N ILE A 64 -3.80 1.91 2.15
CA ILE A 64 -3.72 3.37 2.32
C ILE A 64 -3.41 3.74 3.78
N ARG A 65 -4.01 3.07 4.77
CA ARG A 65 -3.72 3.31 6.19
C ARG A 65 -2.28 2.94 6.54
N LYS A 66 -1.77 1.80 6.04
CA LYS A 66 -0.37 1.38 6.20
C LYS A 66 0.61 2.34 5.54
N GLU A 67 0.30 2.81 4.33
CA GLU A 67 1.09 3.83 3.63
C GLU A 67 1.17 5.12 4.46
N ARG A 68 0.03 5.63 4.95
CA ARG A 68 -0.01 6.83 5.81
C ARG A 68 0.75 6.64 7.12
N ALA A 69 0.64 5.47 7.76
CA ALA A 69 1.35 5.16 8.99
C ALA A 69 2.88 5.08 8.76
N ALA A 70 3.32 4.51 7.64
CA ALA A 70 4.73 4.47 7.26
C ALA A 70 5.29 5.87 6.94
N VAL A 71 4.48 6.75 6.33
CA VAL A 71 4.87 8.16 6.11
C VAL A 71 4.94 8.92 7.43
N ALA A 72 3.97 8.71 8.32
CA ALA A 72 3.94 9.35 9.63
C ALA A 72 5.13 8.93 10.50
N SER A 73 5.46 7.64 10.54
CA SER A 73 6.63 7.15 11.29
C SER A 73 7.96 7.62 10.69
N GLY A 74 8.03 7.77 9.35
CA GLY A 74 9.17 8.38 8.67
C GLY A 74 9.34 9.87 8.94
N ASN A 75 8.22 10.62 9.05
CA ASN A 75 8.24 12.06 9.36
C ASN A 75 8.46 12.36 10.85
N SER A 76 8.01 11.50 11.77
CA SER A 76 8.24 11.68 13.21
C SER A 76 9.70 11.52 13.64
N GLN A 77 10.55 10.90 12.81
CA GLN A 77 12.00 10.81 13.05
C GLN A 77 12.80 12.00 12.48
N LEU A 78 12.19 12.87 11.67
CA LEU A 78 12.83 14.04 11.07
C LEU A 78 12.59 15.35 11.85
N THR A 79 11.78 15.32 12.92
CA THR A 79 11.48 16.49 13.76
C THR A 79 12.24 16.52 15.09
N VAL A 80 13.30 15.72 15.24
CA VAL A 80 14.26 15.86 16.35
C VAL A 80 15.53 16.50 15.79
N GLU A 81 15.49 17.80 15.56
CA GLU A 81 16.60 18.77 15.66
C GLU A 81 16.16 20.08 14.99
N GLY A 82 15.76 21.03 15.84
CA GLY A 82 15.54 22.45 15.57
C GLY A 82 15.64 23.19 16.87
#